data_AF-A0A7I8EXK8-F1
#
_entry.id   AF-A0A7I8EXK8-F1
#
_cell.length_a   1.000
_cell.length_b   1.000
_cell.length_c   1.000
_cell.angle_alpha   90.00
_cell.angle_beta   90.00
_cell.angle_gamma   90.00
#
_symmetry.space_group_name_H-M   'P 1'
#
loop_
_entity.id
_entity.type
_entity.pdbx_description
1 polymer ?
#
loop_
_entity_poly.entity_id
_entity_poly.type
_entity_poly.pdbx_seq_one_letter_code
_entity_poly.pdbx_strand_id
1 'polypeptide(L)'
;MQSSFCNLFPTDIRLEWNVERRVLSLLSTREPHIIAQQQFTKNEWLLLTNLIQSYPHYAPHEMLLAQLTLRSYDDWREQLQEIRRFHPDDIVRELKPVYRALSGVRTKLHRLYPQLKISLVRNTGYVFTLAPETSFQRK
;
A
#
# COMPACT_ATOMS: atom_id res chain seq x y z
N MET A 1 -16.85 -4.91 0.48
CA MET A 1 -16.03 -5.63 -0.52
C MET A 1 -14.60 -5.79 0.02
N GLN A 2 -14.34 -6.76 0.91
CA GLN A 2 -13.02 -6.99 1.54
C GLN A 2 -12.53 -8.45 1.44
N SER A 3 -13.31 -9.33 0.82
CA SER A 3 -13.10 -10.79 0.84
C SER A 3 -11.81 -11.24 0.14
N SER A 4 -11.42 -10.60 -0.96
CA SER A 4 -10.28 -11.07 -1.77
C SER A 4 -8.91 -10.85 -1.11
N PHE A 5 -8.75 -9.81 -0.29
CA PHE A 5 -7.48 -9.53 0.39
C PHE A 5 -7.28 -10.42 1.62
N CYS A 6 -8.35 -10.81 2.33
CA CYS A 6 -8.25 -11.70 3.48
C CYS A 6 -7.80 -13.12 3.10
N ASN A 7 -8.14 -13.57 1.88
CA ASN A 7 -7.74 -14.89 1.36
C ASN A 7 -6.24 -15.01 1.02
N LEU A 8 -5.48 -13.92 1.19
CA LEU A 8 -4.03 -13.89 0.95
C LEU A 8 -3.23 -14.52 2.09
N PHE A 9 -3.79 -14.60 3.30
CA PHE A 9 -3.05 -15.04 4.46
C PHE A 9 -3.24 -16.54 4.73
N PRO A 10 -2.18 -17.24 5.16
CA PRO A 10 -2.29 -18.56 5.78
C PRO A 10 -3.40 -18.60 6.85
N THR A 11 -4.06 -19.74 7.00
CA THR A 11 -5.18 -19.91 7.95
C THR A 11 -4.81 -19.71 9.41
N ASP A 12 -3.51 -19.78 9.74
CA ASP A 12 -2.98 -19.61 11.09
C ASP A 12 -2.66 -18.16 11.47
N ILE A 13 -2.78 -17.22 10.53
CA ILE A 13 -2.56 -15.80 10.78
C ILE A 13 -3.73 -14.95 10.26
N ARG A 14 -3.99 -13.85 10.94
CA ARG A 14 -5.04 -12.90 10.55
C ARG A 14 -4.52 -11.48 10.66
N LEU A 15 -4.83 -10.66 9.66
CA LEU A 15 -4.66 -9.20 9.76
C LEU A 15 -5.92 -8.55 10.33
N GLU A 16 -5.72 -7.66 11.29
CA GLU A 16 -6.76 -6.84 11.87
C GLU A 16 -6.45 -5.34 11.75
N TRP A 17 -7.48 -4.58 11.38
CA TRP A 17 -7.39 -3.16 11.06
C TRP A 17 -8.12 -2.34 12.12
N ASN A 18 -7.39 -1.53 12.88
CA ASN A 18 -7.98 -0.50 13.72
C ASN A 18 -7.90 0.84 12.98
N VAL A 19 -9.00 1.20 12.31
CA VAL A 19 -9.09 2.41 11.46
C VAL A 19 -8.91 3.69 12.28
N GLU A 20 -9.50 3.75 13.47
CA GLU A 20 -9.45 4.92 14.35
C GLU A 20 -8.01 5.23 14.77
N ARG A 21 -7.27 4.19 15.16
CA ARG A 21 -5.87 4.31 15.61
C ARG A 21 -4.85 4.24 14.47
N ARG A 22 -5.30 3.91 13.24
CA ARG A 22 -4.47 3.62 12.06
C ARG A 22 -3.43 2.54 12.37
N VAL A 23 -3.89 1.47 12.99
CA VAL A 23 -3.06 0.35 13.40
C VAL A 23 -3.41 -0.87 12.57
N LEU A 24 -2.37 -1.55 12.08
CA LEU A 24 -2.48 -2.88 11.49
C LEU A 24 -1.80 -3.87 12.43
N SER A 25 -2.55 -4.89 12.83
CA SER A 25 -2.09 -5.95 13.71
C SER A 25 -2.09 -7.28 12.96
N LEU A 26 -0.99 -8.03 13.10
CA LEU A 26 -0.88 -9.41 12.68
C LEU A 26 -1.11 -10.28 13.91
N LEU A 27 -2.13 -11.12 13.85
CA LEU A 27 -2.58 -11.97 14.94
C LEU A 27 -2.35 -13.44 14.59
N SER A 28 -1.97 -14.23 15.58
CA SER A 28 -2.00 -15.69 15.47
C SER A 28 -3.43 -16.18 15.73
N THR A 29 -3.92 -17.09 14.89
CA THR A 29 -5.23 -17.75 15.10
C THR A 29 -5.09 -19.08 15.84
N ARG A 30 -3.88 -19.66 15.91
CA ARG A 30 -3.59 -20.89 16.68
C ARG A 30 -3.53 -20.62 18.17
N GLU A 31 -2.84 -19.55 18.55
CA GLU A 31 -2.73 -19.09 19.92
C GLU A 31 -3.11 -17.61 19.93
N PRO A 32 -4.16 -17.18 20.64
CA PRO A 32 -4.69 -15.83 20.53
C PRO A 32 -3.72 -14.79 21.12
N HIS A 33 -2.77 -14.33 20.31
CA HIS A 33 -1.82 -13.28 20.65
C HIS A 33 -1.46 -12.42 19.42
N ILE A 34 -0.90 -11.24 19.69
CA ILE A 34 -0.41 -10.31 18.67
C ILE A 34 1.01 -10.72 18.28
N ILE A 35 1.21 -11.11 17.02
CA ILE A 35 2.53 -11.43 16.46
C ILE A 35 3.31 -10.14 16.21
N ALA A 36 2.67 -9.17 15.55
CA ALA A 36 3.26 -7.89 15.23
C ALA A 36 2.19 -6.81 15.12
N GLN A 37 2.57 -5.56 15.36
CA GLN A 37 1.67 -4.42 15.23
C GLN A 37 2.43 -3.22 14.69
N GLN A 38 1.82 -2.47 13.78
CA GLN A 38 2.37 -1.24 13.24
C GLN A 38 1.32 -0.13 13.24
N GLN A 39 1.72 1.04 13.72
CA GLN A 39 0.90 2.25 13.63
C GLN A 39 1.35 3.09 12.45
N PHE A 40 0.38 3.58 11.67
CA PHE A 40 0.58 4.38 10.48
C PHE A 40 0.21 5.84 10.73
N THR A 41 0.94 6.75 10.08
CA THR A 41 0.54 8.16 9.98
C THR A 41 -0.73 8.26 9.13
N LYS A 42 -1.38 9.43 9.14
CA LYS A 42 -2.58 9.66 8.33
C LYS A 42 -2.34 9.35 6.84
N ASN A 43 -1.26 9.89 6.27
CA ASN A 43 -0.95 9.74 4.85
C ASN A 43 -0.56 8.31 4.48
N GLU A 44 0.23 7.65 5.34
CA GLU A 44 0.56 6.23 5.15
C GLU A 44 -0.69 5.35 5.19
N TRP A 45 -1.60 5.60 6.14
CA TRP A 45 -2.85 4.85 6.26
C TRP A 45 -3.75 5.04 5.04
N LEU A 46 -3.94 6.28 4.58
CA LEU A 46 -4.71 6.58 3.36
C LEU A 46 -4.13 5.88 2.13
N LEU A 47 -2.81 5.91 1.98
CA LEU A 47 -2.13 5.21 0.88
C LEU A 47 -2.33 3.69 0.98
N LEU A 48 -2.17 3.13 2.17
CA LEU A 48 -2.32 1.70 2.42
C LEU A 48 -3.75 1.21 2.14
N THR A 49 -4.77 1.93 2.61
CA THR A 49 -6.17 1.54 2.37
C THR A 49 -6.53 1.58 0.90
N ASN A 50 -6.05 2.57 0.14
CA ASN A 50 -6.30 2.65 -1.30
C ASN A 50 -5.66 1.49 -2.07
N LEU A 51 -4.43 1.11 -1.71
CA LEU A 51 -3.77 -0.05 -2.33
C LEU A 51 -4.52 -1.35 -2.09
N ILE A 52 -5.09 -1.52 -0.90
CA ILE A 52 -5.81 -2.74 -0.53
C ILE A 52 -7.21 -2.76 -1.15
N GLN A 53 -7.89 -1.62 -1.21
CA GLN A 53 -9.16 -1.49 -1.92
C GLN A 53 -9.01 -1.73 -3.43
N SER A 54 -7.84 -1.40 -3.98
CA SER A 54 -7.54 -1.65 -5.39
C SER A 54 -7.18 -3.10 -5.68
N TYR A 55 -6.77 -3.90 -4.68
CA TYR A 55 -6.36 -5.28 -4.86
C TYR A 55 -7.47 -6.14 -5.48
N PRO A 56 -7.20 -6.98 -6.51
CA PRO A 56 -5.87 -7.35 -7.04
C PRO A 56 -5.30 -6.41 -8.11
N HIS A 57 -5.98 -5.32 -8.42
CA HIS A 57 -5.54 -4.31 -9.39
C HIS A 57 -4.58 -3.30 -8.76
N TYR A 58 -3.96 -2.49 -9.62
CA TYR A 58 -3.09 -1.40 -9.19
C TYR A 58 -3.92 -0.17 -8.77
N ALA A 59 -3.43 0.60 -7.83
CA ALA A 59 -3.92 1.94 -7.50
C ALA A 59 -3.20 2.97 -8.39
N PRO A 60 -3.91 3.74 -9.24
CA PRO A 60 -3.33 4.77 -10.09
C PRO A 60 -2.68 5.91 -9.30
N HIS A 61 -1.63 6.53 -9.83
CA HIS A 61 -0.97 7.68 -9.19
C HIS A 61 -1.94 8.82 -8.88
N GLU A 62 -2.87 9.08 -9.79
CA GLU A 62 -3.90 10.12 -9.71
C GLU A 62 -4.81 9.89 -8.49
N MET A 63 -5.22 8.64 -8.28
CA MET A 63 -6.02 8.23 -7.12
C MET A 63 -5.24 8.40 -5.81
N LEU A 64 -3.98 7.97 -5.81
CA LEU A 64 -3.11 8.11 -4.63
C LEU A 64 -2.86 9.58 -4.29
N LEU A 65 -2.64 10.44 -5.28
CA LEU A 65 -2.44 11.87 -5.08
C LEU A 65 -3.73 12.56 -4.62
N ALA A 66 -4.87 12.27 -5.23
CA ALA A 66 -6.16 12.86 -4.84
C ALA A 66 -6.46 12.59 -3.36
N GLN A 67 -6.10 11.41 -2.85
CA GLN A 67 -6.32 11.04 -1.44
C GLN A 67 -5.33 11.69 -0.47
N LEU A 68 -4.10 11.98 -0.93
CA LEU A 68 -3.06 12.62 -0.12
C LEU A 68 -3.12 14.15 -0.16
N THR A 69 -3.93 14.71 -1.06
CA THR A 69 -4.05 16.15 -1.30
C THR A 69 -5.52 16.56 -1.20
N LEU A 70 -5.81 17.84 -1.35
CA LEU A 70 -7.18 18.36 -1.32
C LEU A 70 -7.79 18.50 -2.72
N ARG A 71 -7.20 17.85 -3.73
CA ARG A 71 -7.61 17.96 -5.13
C ARG A 71 -8.34 16.70 -5.60
N SER A 72 -9.20 16.86 -6.60
CA SER A 72 -9.98 15.75 -7.12
C SER A 72 -9.12 14.76 -7.93
N TYR A 73 -9.68 13.58 -8.17
CA TYR A 73 -9.07 12.59 -9.05
C TYR A 73 -8.92 13.11 -10.49
N ASP A 74 -9.95 13.77 -11.01
CA ASP A 74 -9.95 14.26 -12.39
C ASP A 74 -8.91 15.36 -12.59
N ASP A 75 -8.78 16.28 -11.63
CA ASP A 75 -7.73 17.32 -11.64
C ASP A 75 -6.32 16.69 -11.74
N TRP A 76 -6.07 15.65 -10.94
CA TRP A 76 -4.78 14.97 -10.97
C TRP A 76 -4.59 14.15 -12.25
N ARG A 77 -5.66 13.58 -12.79
CA ARG A 77 -5.61 12.83 -14.03
C ARG A 77 -5.20 13.72 -15.20
N GLU A 78 -5.84 14.86 -15.35
CA GLU A 78 -5.49 15.83 -16.40
C GLU A 78 -4.06 16.35 -16.19
N GLN A 79 -3.72 16.78 -14.98
CA GLN A 79 -2.39 17.31 -14.70
C GLN A 79 -1.28 16.28 -14.92
N LEU A 80 -1.43 15.04 -14.43
CA LEU A 80 -0.41 14.01 -14.64
C LEU A 80 -0.29 13.64 -16.12
N GLN A 81 -1.38 13.68 -16.89
CA GLN A 81 -1.31 13.49 -18.35
C GLN A 81 -0.53 14.60 -19.03
N GLU A 82 -0.79 15.86 -18.68
CA GLU A 82 -0.07 17.02 -19.21
C GLU A 82 1.43 16.96 -18.87
N ILE A 83 1.76 16.71 -17.61
CA ILE A 83 3.16 16.60 -17.15
C ILE A 83 3.87 15.46 -17.86
N ARG A 84 3.27 14.27 -17.95
CA ARG A 84 3.88 13.15 -18.68
C ARG A 84 4.14 13.47 -20.16
N ARG A 85 3.33 14.35 -20.77
CA ARG A 85 3.43 14.72 -22.18
C ARG A 85 4.46 15.82 -22.44
N PHE A 86 4.49 16.85 -21.61
CA PHE A 86 5.26 18.08 -21.87
C PHE A 86 6.44 18.27 -20.91
N HIS A 87 6.37 17.73 -19.70
CA HIS A 87 7.35 17.94 -18.63
C HIS A 87 7.65 16.64 -17.87
N PRO A 88 8.11 15.55 -18.53
CA PRO A 88 8.22 14.24 -17.91
C PRO A 88 9.14 14.21 -16.68
N ASP A 89 10.16 15.08 -16.63
CA ASP A 89 11.09 15.19 -15.49
C ASP A 89 10.40 15.72 -14.21
N ASP A 90 9.31 16.48 -14.37
CA ASP A 90 8.56 17.04 -13.25
C ASP A 90 7.67 16.01 -12.54
N ILE A 91 7.45 14.83 -13.14
CA ILE A 91 6.60 13.78 -12.56
C ILE A 91 7.08 13.35 -11.17
N VAL A 92 8.41 13.35 -10.95
CA VAL A 92 9.03 12.96 -9.69
C VAL A 92 8.69 13.96 -8.59
N ARG A 93 8.60 15.25 -8.94
CA ARG A 93 8.23 16.32 -7.99
C ARG A 93 6.77 16.16 -7.57
N GLU A 94 5.86 15.95 -8.52
CA GLU A 94 4.44 15.80 -8.22
C GLU A 94 4.14 14.55 -7.40
N LEU A 95 4.83 13.44 -7.67
CA LEU A 95 4.66 12.18 -6.94
C LEU A 95 5.36 12.14 -5.57
N LYS A 96 6.07 13.19 -5.18
CA LYS A 96 6.78 13.28 -3.90
C LYS A 96 5.92 12.96 -2.67
N PRO A 97 4.64 13.40 -2.55
CA PRO A 97 3.77 13.02 -1.44
C PRO A 97 3.53 11.50 -1.38
N VAL A 98 3.32 10.87 -2.54
CA VAL A 98 3.14 9.42 -2.68
C VAL A 98 4.40 8.70 -2.25
N TYR A 99 5.58 9.11 -2.74
CA TYR A 99 6.85 8.45 -2.40
C TYR A 99 7.17 8.52 -0.90
N ARG A 100 6.89 9.67 -0.26
CA ARG A 100 7.09 9.83 1.19
C ARG A 100 6.21 8.88 1.99
N ALA A 101 4.91 8.83 1.70
CA ALA A 101 4.00 7.92 2.37
C ALA A 101 4.34 6.45 2.07
N LEU A 102 4.66 6.13 0.81
CA LEU A 102 4.98 4.78 0.36
C LEU A 102 6.24 4.22 1.05
N SER A 103 7.27 5.04 1.26
CA SER A 103 8.49 4.63 1.96
C SER A 103 8.19 4.15 3.38
N GLY A 104 7.37 4.91 4.11
CA GLY A 104 6.91 4.56 5.46
C GLY A 104 6.05 3.30 5.47
N VAL A 105 5.07 3.21 4.55
CA VAL A 105 4.22 2.03 4.41
C VAL A 105 5.03 0.77 4.12
N ARG A 106 5.97 0.81 3.16
CA ARG A 106 6.82 -0.34 2.81
C ARG A 106 7.65 -0.80 4.00
N THR A 107 8.26 0.12 4.73
CA THR A 107 9.07 -0.19 5.92
C THR A 107 8.23 -0.88 6.99
N LYS A 108 7.03 -0.35 7.27
CA LYS A 108 6.13 -0.91 8.29
C LYS A 108 5.53 -2.25 7.86
N LEU A 109 5.10 -2.38 6.61
CA LEU A 109 4.61 -3.65 6.08
C LEU A 109 5.69 -4.73 6.12
N HIS A 110 6.94 -4.39 5.77
CA HIS A 110 8.04 -5.34 5.84
C HIS A 110 8.28 -5.84 7.28
N ARG A 111 8.17 -4.96 8.28
CA ARG A 111 8.27 -5.34 9.70
C ARG A 111 7.07 -6.14 10.21
N LEU A 112 5.88 -5.88 9.65
CA LEU A 112 4.65 -6.56 10.04
C LEU A 112 4.57 -7.96 9.44
N TYR A 113 4.72 -8.06 8.11
CA TYR A 113 4.68 -9.33 7.37
C TYR A 113 5.55 -9.20 6.09
N PRO A 114 6.79 -9.73 6.09
CA PRO A 114 7.76 -9.53 5.01
C PRO A 114 7.32 -9.97 3.62
N GLN A 115 6.32 -10.85 3.53
CA GLN A 115 5.79 -11.34 2.26
C GLN A 115 4.82 -10.33 1.61
N LEU A 116 4.23 -9.39 2.37
CA LEU A 116 3.42 -8.31 1.80
C LEU A 116 4.34 -7.26 1.18
N LYS A 117 4.22 -7.06 -0.12
CA LYS A 117 5.03 -6.13 -0.91
C LYS A 117 4.15 -5.16 -1.70
N ILE A 118 4.65 -3.95 -1.89
CA ILE A 118 4.05 -2.96 -2.80
C ILE A 118 4.98 -2.78 -3.99
N SER A 119 4.50 -3.13 -5.17
CA SER A 119 5.26 -3.14 -6.42
C SER A 119 4.84 -1.97 -7.32
N LEU A 120 5.80 -1.41 -8.07
CA LEU A 120 5.53 -0.33 -9.02
C LEU A 120 4.96 -0.91 -10.33
N VAL A 121 3.88 -0.33 -10.81
CA VAL A 121 3.40 -0.49 -12.18
C VAL A 121 3.93 0.70 -12.98
N ARG A 122 4.83 0.43 -13.93
CA ARG A 122 5.62 1.46 -14.64
C ARG A 122 4.75 2.61 -15.12
N ASN A 123 5.10 3.81 -14.67
CA ASN A 123 4.45 5.08 -15.00
C ASN A 123 2.95 5.19 -14.68
N THR A 124 2.34 4.20 -14.03
CA THR A 124 0.88 4.15 -13.85
C THR A 124 0.47 4.18 -12.39
N GLY A 125 1.17 3.47 -11.51
CA GLY A 125 0.74 3.37 -10.12
C GLY A 125 1.44 2.27 -9.33
N TYR A 126 0.77 1.78 -8.30
CA TYR A 126 1.32 0.76 -7.41
C TYR A 126 0.32 -0.36 -7.16
N VAL A 127 0.81 -1.59 -7.04
CA VAL A 127 -0.02 -2.76 -6.78
C VAL A 127 0.44 -3.46 -5.51
N PHE A 128 -0.53 -3.94 -4.73
CA PHE A 128 -0.29 -4.77 -3.57
C PHE A 128 -0.05 -6.22 -4.02
N THR A 129 1.02 -6.84 -3.54
CA THR A 129 1.47 -8.17 -3.97
C THR A 129 1.88 -9.00 -2.77
N LEU A 130 1.65 -10.30 -2.84
CA LEU A 130 2.31 -11.27 -1.97
C LEU A 130 3.52 -11.83 -2.69
N ALA A 131 4.68 -11.77 -2.05
CA ALA A 131 5.80 -12.58 -2.47
C ALA A 131 5.51 -14.05 -2.10
N PRO A 132 5.81 -15.01 -2.98
CA PRO A 132 5.80 -16.42 -2.58
C PRO A 132 6.77 -16.60 -1.40
N GLU A 133 6.43 -17.50 -0.48
CA GLU A 133 7.33 -17.89 0.60
C GLU A 133 8.65 -18.34 -0.02
N THR A 134 9.68 -17.52 0.08
CA THR A 134 11.03 -17.99 -0.20
C THR A 134 11.37 -18.93 0.94
N SER A 135 11.11 -20.22 0.73
CA SER A 135 11.70 -21.31 1.51
C SER A 135 13.21 -21.09 1.50
N PHE A 136 13.68 -20.48 2.58
CA PHE A 136 15.09 -20.23 2.85
C PHE A 136 15.73 -21.59 3.15
N GLN A 137 16.01 -22.38 2.11
CA GLN A 137 17.03 -23.42 2.23
C GLN A 137 18.39 -22.72 2.25
N ARG A 138 18.86 -22.38 3.46
CA ARG A 138 20.30 -22.23 3.69
C ARG A 138 20.86 -23.64 3.91
N LYS A 139 21.64 -24.10 2.93
CA LYS A 139 22.69 -25.10 3.14
C LYS A 139 23.77 -24.51 4.05
#